data_AF-A0A7Y0GTR7-F1
#
_entry.id   AF-A0A7Y0GTR7-F1
#
_cell.length_a   1.000
_cell.length_b   1.000
_cell.length_c   1.000
_cell.angle_alpha   90.00
_cell.angle_beta   90.00
_cell.angle_gamma   90.00
#
_symmetry.space_group_name_H-M   'P 1'
#
loop_
_entity.id
_entity.type
_entity.pdbx_description
1 polymer ?
#
loop_
_entity_poly.entity_id
_entity_poly.type
_entity_poly.pdbx_seq_one_letter_code
_entity_poly.pdbx_strand_id
1 'polypeptide(L)'
;MGTVDLGDDGIRRFVVRHYRYDPARRERRHVVVAAFDNRREFNACLASVDAEIRNRRAAGEQVDGMEHASGIVREPGDDQLAANGHTLRRAMEHGVGPHLWLDEMELPRNMALFSSDDGSGPGWLSRVGRLIRRWRAGRL
;
A
#
# COMPACT_ATOMS: atom_id res chain seq x y z
N MET A 1 19.15 -9.80 -14.99
CA MET A 1 19.02 -8.35 -14.75
C MET A 1 17.61 -7.97 -15.18
N GLY A 2 16.66 -8.02 -14.26
CA GLY A 2 15.25 -7.67 -14.50
C GLY A 2 14.73 -6.70 -13.44
N THR A 3 15.46 -5.62 -13.17
CA THR A 3 14.90 -4.52 -12.37
C THR A 3 13.81 -3.86 -13.20
N VAL A 4 12.60 -3.74 -12.64
CA VAL A 4 11.45 -3.14 -13.31
C VAL A 4 11.10 -1.79 -12.72
N ASP A 5 10.37 -0.98 -13.49
CA ASP A 5 9.78 0.23 -12.98
C ASP A 5 8.76 -0.10 -11.88
N LEU A 6 8.83 0.63 -10.77
CA LEU A 6 7.87 0.53 -9.69
C LEU A 6 6.48 0.99 -10.13
N GLY A 7 6.40 1.91 -11.10
CA GLY A 7 5.15 2.44 -11.63
C GLY A 7 4.46 1.56 -12.67
N ASP A 8 5.09 0.48 -13.12
CA ASP A 8 4.49 -0.42 -14.11
C ASP A 8 3.41 -1.32 -13.47
N ASP A 9 2.20 -0.79 -13.41
CA ASP A 9 1.03 -1.48 -12.87
C ASP A 9 0.49 -2.58 -13.83
N GLY A 10 1.10 -2.77 -15.00
CA GLY A 10 0.72 -3.81 -15.96
C GLY A 10 1.29 -5.19 -15.63
N ILE A 11 2.28 -5.27 -14.74
CA ILE A 11 2.99 -6.50 -14.41
C ILE A 11 2.98 -6.80 -12.91
N ARG A 12 3.16 -8.08 -12.57
CA ARG A 12 3.44 -8.47 -11.19
C ARG A 12 4.83 -7.98 -10.81
N ARG A 13 4.92 -7.21 -9.74
CA ARG A 13 6.17 -6.64 -9.23
C ARG A 13 6.49 -7.21 -7.86
N PHE A 14 7.72 -7.68 -7.70
CA PHE A 14 8.29 -8.08 -6.42
C PHE A 14 9.18 -6.94 -5.90
N VAL A 15 8.69 -6.20 -4.91
CA VAL A 15 9.34 -4.99 -4.41
C VAL A 15 10.11 -5.28 -3.12
N VAL A 16 11.41 -5.02 -3.12
CA VAL A 16 12.28 -5.09 -1.94
C VAL A 16 12.30 -3.73 -1.24
N ARG A 17 12.12 -3.74 0.07
CA ARG A 17 12.03 -2.54 0.91
C ARG A 17 12.93 -2.69 2.13
N HIS A 18 13.71 -1.67 2.39
CA HIS A 18 14.58 -1.57 3.55
C HIS A 18 13.91 -0.63 4.57
N TYR A 19 13.50 -1.16 5.72
CA TYR A 19 13.04 -0.35 6.83
C TYR A 19 14.25 0.23 7.57
N ARG A 20 14.43 1.56 7.49
CA ARG A 20 15.55 2.26 8.12
C ARG A 20 15.14 3.67 8.55
N TYR A 21 15.99 4.28 9.36
CA TYR A 21 15.87 5.71 9.66
C TYR A 21 16.26 6.53 8.42
N ASP A 22 15.34 7.40 7.98
CA ASP A 22 15.56 8.38 6.91
C ASP A 22 15.98 9.72 7.56
N PRO A 23 17.27 10.10 7.50
CA PRO A 23 17.75 11.31 8.15
C PRO A 23 17.19 12.60 7.52
N ALA A 24 16.79 12.56 6.24
CA ALA A 24 16.23 13.74 5.56
C ALA A 24 14.84 14.09 6.10
N ARG A 25 14.05 13.07 6.45
CA ARG A 25 12.71 13.24 7.03
C ARG A 25 12.65 13.08 8.55
N ARG A 26 13.76 12.66 9.17
CA ARG A 26 13.88 12.39 10.61
C ARG A 26 12.86 11.36 11.11
N GLU A 27 12.54 10.37 10.28
CA GLU A 27 11.54 9.34 10.57
C GLU A 27 12.03 7.95 10.16
N ARG A 28 11.48 6.90 10.77
CA ARG A 28 11.71 5.52 10.32
C ARG A 28 10.68 5.16 9.26
N ARG A 29 11.14 4.61 8.15
CA ARG A 29 10.26 4.26 7.04
C ARG A 29 10.83 3.13 6.19
N HIS A 30 9.95 2.50 5.43
CA HIS A 30 10.34 1.64 4.33
C HIS A 30 10.84 2.50 3.16
N VAL A 31 12.09 2.30 2.77
CA VAL A 31 12.69 2.83 1.55
C VAL A 31 12.71 1.70 0.52
N VAL A 32 12.23 1.97 -0.69
CA VAL A 32 12.29 0.97 -1.77
C VAL A 32 13.73 0.84 -2.25
N VAL A 33 14.21 -0.40 -2.33
CA VAL A 33 15.56 -0.71 -2.80
C VAL A 33 15.54 -1.06 -4.27
N ALA A 34 14.64 -1.95 -4.67
CA ALA A 34 14.48 -2.43 -6.04
C ALA A 34 13.10 -3.07 -6.23
N ALA A 35 12.67 -3.19 -7.49
CA ALA A 35 11.56 -4.02 -7.91
C ALA A 35 11.99 -4.98 -9.02
N PHE A 36 11.42 -6.17 -9.03
CA PHE A 36 11.71 -7.22 -10.00
C PHE A 36 10.41 -7.78 -10.59
N ASP A 37 10.47 -8.31 -11.81
CA ASP A 37 9.39 -9.11 -12.42
C ASP A 37 9.41 -10.59 -11.99
N ASN A 38 10.52 -11.02 -11.38
CA ASN A 38 10.75 -12.43 -11.07
C ASN A 38 11.13 -12.64 -9.60
N ARG A 39 10.66 -13.77 -9.05
CA ARG A 39 10.82 -14.09 -7.63
C ARG A 39 12.26 -14.46 -7.25
N ARG A 40 13.06 -14.97 -8.20
CA ARG A 40 14.43 -15.40 -7.94
C ARG A 40 15.33 -14.20 -7.65
N GLU A 41 15.30 -13.17 -8.49
CA GLU A 41 16.08 -11.94 -8.29
C GLU A 41 15.60 -11.19 -7.05
N PHE A 42 14.28 -11.16 -6.80
CA PHE A 42 13.71 -10.64 -5.55
C PHE A 42 14.30 -11.31 -4.30
N ASN A 43 14.29 -12.65 -4.23
CA ASN A 43 14.81 -13.38 -3.08
C ASN A 43 16.33 -13.16 -2.91
N ALA A 44 17.08 -13.12 -4.01
CA ALA A 44 18.52 -12.87 -3.99
C ALA A 44 18.83 -11.46 -3.46
N CYS A 45 18.08 -10.45 -3.92
CA CYS A 45 18.23 -9.07 -3.46
C CYS A 45 17.86 -8.94 -1.98
N LEU A 46 16.74 -9.51 -1.56
CA LEU A 46 16.30 -9.50 -0.16
C LEU A 46 17.36 -10.13 0.76
N ALA A 47 17.87 -11.31 0.40
CA ALA A 47 18.93 -11.99 1.16
C ALA A 47 20.23 -11.17 1.20
N SER A 48 20.57 -10.48 0.10
CA SER A 48 21.74 -9.60 0.05
C SER A 48 21.60 -8.42 1.01
N VAL A 49 20.45 -7.75 1.03
CA VAL A 49 20.21 -6.60 1.95
C VAL A 49 20.20 -7.06 3.40
N ASP A 50 19.57 -8.20 3.71
CA ASP A 50 19.60 -8.76 5.06
C ASP A 50 21.00 -9.19 5.49
N ALA A 51 21.82 -9.70 4.57
CA ALA A 51 23.22 -10.01 4.86
C ALA A 51 24.03 -8.73 5.15
N GLU A 52 23.82 -7.66 4.38
CA GLU A 52 24.45 -6.36 4.60
C GLU A 52 24.11 -5.81 6.00
N ILE A 53 22.84 -5.79 6.38
CA ILE A 53 22.39 -5.32 7.70
C ILE A 53 23.06 -6.12 8.82
N ARG A 54 23.10 -7.46 8.68
CA ARG A 54 23.76 -8.33 9.66
C ARG A 54 25.27 -8.10 9.73
N ASN A 55 25.93 -7.91 8.60
CA ASN A 55 27.36 -7.65 8.55
C ASN A 55 27.70 -6.31 9.23
N ARG A 56 26.93 -5.25 8.96
CA ARG A 56 27.10 -3.94 9.61
C ARG A 56 26.89 -4.03 11.12
N ARG A 57 25.90 -4.79 11.58
CA ARG A 57 25.70 -5.08 13.01
C ARG A 57 26.88 -5.83 13.63
N ALA A 58 27.39 -6.85 12.94
CA ALA A 58 28.53 -7.64 13.41
C ALA A 58 29.84 -6.83 13.45
N ALA A 59 30.00 -5.86 12.54
CA ALA A 59 31.12 -4.92 12.52
C ALA A 59 31.05 -3.86 13.64
N GLY A 60 29.96 -3.83 14.43
CA GLY A 60 29.77 -2.83 15.49
C GLY A 60 29.37 -1.46 14.99
N GLU A 61 28.91 -1.34 13.73
CA GLU A 61 28.33 -0.09 13.25
C GLU A 61 27.07 0.25 14.05
N GLN A 62 26.79 1.55 14.19
CA GLN A 62 25.56 2.02 14.83
C GLN A 62 24.37 1.81 13.87
N VAL A 63 23.87 0.58 13.82
CA VAL A 63 22.69 0.16 13.07
C VAL A 63 21.46 0.24 13.97
N ASP A 64 20.32 0.71 13.45
CA ASP A 64 19.08 0.71 14.21
C ASP A 64 18.65 -0.75 14.51
N GLY A 65 18.26 -1.03 15.76
CA GLY A 65 17.80 -2.35 16.16
C GLY A 65 16.55 -2.83 15.41
N MET A 66 15.75 -1.89 14.89
CA MET A 66 14.58 -2.18 14.05
C MET A 66 14.90 -2.23 12.55
N GLU A 67 16.14 -1.94 12.13
CA GLU A 67 16.53 -2.01 10.71
C GLU A 67 16.35 -3.45 10.17
N HIS A 68 15.64 -3.59 9.05
CA HIS A 68 15.41 -4.90 8.41
C HIS A 68 15.05 -4.76 6.93
N ALA A 69 15.38 -5.78 6.13
CA ALA A 69 14.83 -5.90 4.79
C ALA A 69 13.47 -6.63 4.84
N SER A 70 12.59 -6.26 3.92
CA SER A 70 11.28 -6.88 3.74
C SER A 70 10.91 -6.80 2.28
N GLY A 71 9.89 -7.54 1.86
CA GLY A 71 9.37 -7.43 0.51
C GLY A 71 7.86 -7.51 0.45
N ILE A 72 7.30 -6.99 -0.64
CA ILE A 72 5.90 -7.19 -1.02
C ILE A 72 5.80 -7.61 -2.46
N VAL A 73 4.69 -8.26 -2.76
CA VAL A 73 4.22 -8.49 -4.12
C VAL A 73 3.16 -7.44 -4.41
N ARG A 74 3.24 -6.83 -5.58
CA ARG A 74 2.17 -6.04 -6.18
C ARG A 74 1.67 -6.76 -7.41
N GLU A 75 0.38 -7.01 -7.45
CA GLU A 75 -0.28 -7.59 -8.61
C GLU A 75 -0.54 -6.50 -9.67
N PRO A 76 -0.74 -6.90 -10.94
CA PRO A 76 -1.21 -5.96 -11.96
C PRO A 76 -2.51 -5.28 -11.53
N GLY A 77 -2.61 -3.97 -11.73
CA GLY A 77 -3.78 -3.16 -11.38
C GLY A 77 -3.86 -2.73 -9.91
N ASP A 78 -2.93 -3.13 -9.04
CA ASP A 78 -2.94 -2.76 -7.62
C ASP A 78 -2.85 -1.24 -7.41
N ASP A 79 -2.08 -0.53 -8.24
CA ASP A 79 -1.95 0.93 -8.12
C ASP A 79 -3.21 1.64 -8.62
N GLN A 80 -3.82 1.15 -9.72
CA GLN A 80 -5.12 1.63 -10.19
C GLN A 80 -6.22 1.40 -9.14
N LEU A 81 -6.29 0.22 -8.54
CA LEU A 81 -7.24 -0.10 -7.46
C LEU A 81 -7.03 0.82 -6.25
N ALA A 82 -5.78 1.07 -5.85
CA ALA A 82 -5.48 1.98 -4.76
C ALA A 82 -5.93 3.43 -5.07
N ALA A 83 -5.71 3.89 -6.30
CA ALA A 83 -6.17 5.19 -6.77
C ALA A 83 -7.70 5.29 -6.75
N ASN A 84 -8.41 4.27 -7.25
CA ASN A 84 -9.87 4.20 -7.22
C ASN A 84 -10.42 4.29 -5.79
N GLY A 85 -9.85 3.52 -4.87
CA GLY A 85 -10.22 3.57 -3.45
C GLY A 85 -9.96 4.93 -2.81
N HIS A 86 -8.87 5.59 -3.17
CA HIS A 86 -8.57 6.95 -2.69
C HIS A 86 -9.61 7.96 -3.18
N THR A 87 -9.96 7.92 -4.47
CA THR A 87 -11.00 8.79 -5.07
C THR A 87 -12.36 8.56 -4.41
N LEU A 88 -12.77 7.30 -4.24
CA LEU A 88 -14.03 6.94 -3.60
C LEU A 88 -14.11 7.46 -2.16
N ARG A 89 -13.05 7.25 -1.37
CA ARG A 89 -12.96 7.77 0.00
C ARG A 89 -13.07 9.29 0.03
N ARG A 90 -12.36 10.00 -0.85
CA ARG A 90 -12.41 11.46 -0.94
C ARG A 90 -13.80 11.97 -1.31
N ALA A 91 -14.47 11.34 -2.28
CA ALA A 91 -15.83 11.70 -2.68
C ALA A 91 -16.80 11.60 -1.50
N MET A 92 -16.73 10.49 -0.75
CA MET A 92 -17.54 10.30 0.47
C MET A 92 -17.24 11.35 1.55
N GLU A 93 -15.97 11.66 1.78
CA GLU A 93 -15.56 12.71 2.73
C GLU A 93 -16.13 14.10 2.37
N HIS A 94 -16.40 14.33 1.09
CA HIS A 94 -16.81 15.63 0.56
C HIS A 94 -18.29 15.78 0.22
N GLY A 95 -19.15 14.79 0.49
CA GLY A 95 -20.56 14.96 0.14
C GLY A 95 -20.96 14.39 -1.23
N VAL A 96 -20.02 13.81 -1.97
CA VAL A 96 -20.23 13.47 -3.39
C VAL A 96 -20.62 12.00 -3.50
N GLY A 97 -21.84 11.76 -3.99
CA GLY A 97 -22.35 10.42 -4.22
C GLY A 97 -21.54 9.74 -5.33
N PRO A 98 -20.87 8.59 -5.07
CA PRO A 98 -19.96 7.99 -6.03
C PRO A 98 -20.66 7.31 -7.21
N HIS A 99 -21.99 7.19 -7.17
CA HIS A 99 -22.86 6.57 -8.18
C HIS A 99 -22.57 6.99 -9.64
N LEU A 100 -22.02 8.18 -9.87
CA LEU A 100 -21.70 8.67 -11.20
C LEU A 100 -20.52 7.93 -11.87
N TRP A 101 -19.72 7.19 -11.11
CA TRP A 101 -18.48 6.56 -11.60
C TRP A 101 -18.38 5.06 -11.29
N LEU A 102 -19.39 4.48 -10.61
CA LEU A 102 -19.29 3.10 -10.12
C LEU A 102 -19.29 2.06 -11.23
N ASP A 103 -19.98 2.32 -12.33
CA ASP A 103 -20.05 1.38 -13.46
C ASP A 103 -18.76 1.38 -14.30
N GLU A 104 -17.93 2.41 -14.16
CA GLU A 104 -16.69 2.59 -14.92
C GLU A 104 -15.44 2.25 -14.11
N MET A 105 -15.55 2.15 -12.77
CA MET A 105 -14.41 1.96 -11.87
C MET A 105 -14.39 0.57 -11.23
N GLU A 106 -13.26 -0.12 -11.32
CA GLU A 106 -13.03 -1.32 -10.53
C GLU A 106 -12.88 -0.97 -9.03
N LEU A 107 -13.66 -1.64 -8.18
CA LEU A 107 -13.65 -1.40 -6.73
C LEU A 107 -12.48 -2.14 -6.05
N PRO A 108 -11.79 -1.50 -5.08
CA PRO A 108 -10.80 -2.19 -4.25
C PRO A 108 -11.41 -3.41 -3.57
N ARG A 109 -10.67 -4.52 -3.52
CA ARG A 109 -11.14 -5.81 -2.97
C ARG A 109 -11.64 -5.75 -1.52
N ASN A 110 -11.24 -4.73 -0.76
CA ASN A 110 -11.67 -4.52 0.62
C ASN A 110 -12.83 -3.51 0.77
N MET A 111 -13.41 -3.03 -0.33
CA MET A 111 -14.52 -2.08 -0.34
C MET A 111 -15.75 -2.71 -0.97
N ALA A 112 -16.90 -2.41 -0.39
CA ALA A 112 -18.21 -2.71 -0.95
C ALA A 112 -19.09 -1.47 -0.81
N LEU A 113 -19.91 -1.21 -1.82
CA LEU A 113 -20.87 -0.12 -1.84
C LEU A 113 -22.26 -0.70 -1.78
N PHE A 114 -23.08 -0.13 -0.91
CA PHE A 114 -24.49 -0.47 -0.79
C PHE A 114 -25.28 0.75 -1.24
N SER A 115 -25.94 0.68 -2.39
CA SER A 115 -26.95 1.65 -2.81
C SER A 115 -28.28 1.26 -2.19
N SER A 116 -28.96 2.22 -1.58
CA SER A 116 -30.38 2.08 -1.22
C SER A 116 -31.18 2.78 -2.31
N ASP A 117 -31.92 2.00 -3.10
CA ASP A 117 -32.79 2.50 -4.16
C ASP A 117 -34.10 3.02 -3.54
N ASP A 118 -33.98 4.06 -2.71
CA ASP A 118 -35.12 4.81 -2.20
C ASP A 118 -35.22 6.08 -3.04
N GLY A 119 -36.21 6.16 -3.93
CA GLY A 119 -36.46 7.24 -4.90
C GLY A 119 -36.74 8.62 -4.29
N SER A 120 -35.83 9.13 -3.48
CA SER A 120 -35.85 10.44 -2.83
C SER A 120 -34.39 10.84 -2.54
N GLY A 121 -33.83 11.77 -3.32
CA GLY A 121 -32.49 12.30 -3.05
C GLY A 121 -32.40 13.10 -1.74
N PRO A 122 -31.20 13.40 -1.21
CA PRO A 122 -30.03 12.56 -1.02
C PRO A 122 -29.98 12.07 0.44
N GLY A 123 -30.49 10.86 0.71
CA GLY A 123 -30.52 10.24 2.07
C GLY A 123 -29.22 9.58 2.54
N TRP A 124 -28.12 9.68 1.77
CA TRP A 124 -26.87 8.93 2.02
C TRP A 124 -26.06 9.43 3.24
N LEU A 125 -26.36 10.63 3.75
CA LEU A 125 -25.71 11.20 4.94
C LEU A 125 -26.02 10.46 6.26
N SER A 126 -27.05 9.61 6.30
CA SER A 126 -27.60 9.17 7.59
C SER A 126 -27.23 7.75 8.06
N ARG A 127 -26.58 6.89 7.25
CA ARG A 127 -26.33 5.48 7.65
C ARG A 127 -24.97 4.86 7.36
N VAL A 128 -24.02 5.53 6.72
CA VAL A 128 -22.65 4.96 6.54
C VAL A 128 -21.77 5.13 7.80
N GLY A 129 -22.24 5.89 8.81
CA GLY A 129 -21.51 6.17 10.06
C GLY A 129 -21.28 4.99 11.02
N ARG A 130 -21.53 3.72 10.64
CA ARG A 130 -21.45 2.58 11.57
C ARG A 130 -20.43 1.47 11.27
N LEU A 131 -19.61 1.56 10.22
CA LEU A 131 -18.56 0.55 9.96
C LEU A 131 -17.11 1.07 9.97
N ILE A 132 -16.89 2.38 10.13
CA ILE A 132 -15.54 2.96 10.27
C ILE A 132 -14.98 2.83 11.72
N ARG A 133 -15.77 2.32 12.68
CA ARG A 133 -15.36 2.26 14.10
C ARG A 133 -14.51 1.05 14.51
N ARG A 134 -14.23 0.08 13.62
CA ARG A 134 -13.43 -1.12 13.95
C ARG A 134 -12.10 -1.19 13.19
N TRP A 135 -11.38 -0.07 13.09
CA TRP A 135 -9.96 -0.06 12.70
C TRP A 135 -9.06 0.76 13.63
N ARG A 136 -9.62 1.34 14.71
CA ARG A 136 -8.89 2.15 15.71
C ARG A 136 -8.58 1.42 17.03
N ALA A 137 -8.69 0.09 17.09
CA ALA A 137 -8.48 -0.69 18.32
C ALA A 137 -7.56 -1.91 18.13
N GLY A 138 -6.47 -1.75 17.37
CA GLY A 138 -5.47 -2.81 17.16
C GLY A 138 -4.04 -2.30 17.11
N ARG A 139 -3.77 -1.18 17.79
CA ARG A 139 -2.42 -0.64 17.97
C ARG A 139 -2.27 -0.11 19.39
N LEU A 140 -2.16 -1.04 20.32
CA LEU A 140 -1.45 -0.92 21.61
C LEU A 140 -0.60 -2.18 21.75
#